data_AF-W2FSW6-F1
#
_entry.id   AF-W2FSW6-F1
#
_cell.length_a   1.000
_cell.length_b   1.000
_cell.length_c   1.000
_cell.angle_alpha   90.00
_cell.angle_beta   90.00
_cell.angle_gamma   90.00
#
_symmetry.space_group_name_H-M   'P 1'
#
loop_
_entity.id
_entity.type
_entity.pdbx_description
1 polymer ?
#
loop_
_entity_poly.entity_id
_entity_poly.type
_entity_poly.pdbx_seq_one_letter_code
_entity_poly.pdbx_strand_id
1 'polypeptide(L)'
;MRKREVLETVRGLLPPETHWPSDQGDVQLQDGTTVLMLVARMPDFRLALKLIDCVYHFTVNFWARDSHGRHVIMDACYYGVHPSVLQRLMKWARKCTLNVIVPMSRLDVDGLDAMELAIREGHGELASCLLGTRDAASYYDSFCNHYPLEVLELAIQSRNEHCVRAILTNKRVLRGLQPGATTSINVTMRWMQRQNSNKRLFNIFTCVGAAVRCNMPQIVQVLQTINPEETRQAVWYAVSTLPPESAAELSPELQQMANSYLFDKIWPQIGVIILLRSWEQLERTGNEHAHSLWQRTRHLWRHENHDWEAIASHPWTTLPNDLFAQILSFLLPSKTSEMRKVASLVRF
;
A
#
# COMPACT_ATOMS: atom_id res chain seq x y z
N MET A 1 -40.03 3.93 -1.22
CA MET A 1 -40.48 4.91 -0.21
C MET A 1 -41.05 6.10 -0.94
N ARG A 2 -42.23 6.55 -0.52
CA ARG A 2 -42.85 7.77 -1.04
C ARG A 2 -42.11 8.99 -0.47
N LYS A 3 -42.10 10.13 -1.19
CA LYS A 3 -41.41 11.36 -0.76
C LYS A 3 -41.78 11.78 0.67
N ARG A 4 -43.05 11.60 1.06
CA ARG A 4 -43.56 11.89 2.40
C ARG A 4 -42.88 11.06 3.50
N GLU A 5 -42.77 9.75 3.30
CA GLU A 5 -42.11 8.83 4.25
C GLU A 5 -40.64 9.19 4.44
N VAL A 6 -39.96 9.61 3.37
CA VAL A 6 -38.57 10.07 3.42
C VAL A 6 -38.45 11.36 4.23
N LEU A 7 -39.32 12.35 4.01
CA LEU A 7 -39.30 13.60 4.77
C LEU A 7 -39.62 13.38 6.26
N GLU A 8 -40.57 12.49 6.57
CA GLU A 8 -40.88 12.08 7.95
C GLU A 8 -39.68 11.39 8.60
N THR A 9 -38.96 10.54 7.86
CA THR A 9 -37.71 9.91 8.33
C THR A 9 -36.66 10.96 8.66
N VAL A 10 -36.41 11.93 7.77
CA VAL A 10 -35.42 12.99 8.02
C VAL A 10 -35.83 13.86 9.21
N ARG A 11 -37.10 14.22 9.35
CA ARG A 11 -37.60 14.96 10.52
C ARG A 11 -37.40 14.19 11.82
N GLY A 12 -37.58 12.87 11.80
CA GLY A 12 -37.30 12.01 12.95
C GLY A 12 -35.82 11.95 13.36
N LEU A 13 -34.89 12.36 12.49
CA LEU A 13 -33.46 12.46 12.79
C LEU A 13 -33.06 13.83 13.35
N LEU A 14 -33.94 14.83 13.26
CA LEU A 14 -33.66 16.21 13.67
C LEU A 14 -34.20 16.47 15.08
N PRO A 15 -33.59 17.40 15.85
CA PRO A 15 -34.17 17.86 17.10
C PRO A 15 -35.63 18.33 16.91
N PRO A 16 -36.55 18.11 17.85
CA PRO A 16 -37.99 18.39 17.69
C PRO A 16 -38.32 19.84 17.30
N GLU A 17 -37.49 20.77 17.79
CA GLU A 17 -37.58 22.23 17.54
C GLU A 17 -37.14 22.61 16.11
N THR A 18 -36.58 21.67 15.35
CA THR A 18 -35.95 21.94 14.05
C THR A 18 -36.98 21.96 12.94
N HIS A 19 -37.22 23.15 12.38
CA HIS A 19 -38.08 23.29 11.21
C HIS A 19 -37.32 22.95 9.92
N TRP A 20 -37.62 21.77 9.35
CA TRP A 20 -37.06 21.33 8.06
C TRP A 20 -38.11 20.62 7.18
N PRO A 21 -38.11 20.84 5.85
CA PRO A 21 -37.27 21.78 5.08
C PRO A 21 -37.68 23.24 5.33
N SER A 22 -36.71 24.17 5.27
CA SER A 22 -36.94 25.61 5.46
C SER A 22 -36.86 26.37 4.13
N ASP A 23 -37.59 27.48 4.00
CA ASP A 23 -37.52 28.37 2.83
C ASP A 23 -36.17 29.12 2.73
N GLN A 24 -35.38 29.13 3.81
CA GLN A 24 -34.09 29.84 3.92
C GLN A 24 -32.87 28.95 3.62
N GLY A 25 -33.07 27.66 3.34
CA GLY A 25 -31.98 26.75 3.00
C GLY A 25 -31.44 25.92 4.16
N ASP A 26 -30.13 25.66 4.15
CA ASP A 26 -29.43 24.69 5.02
C ASP A 26 -29.77 24.89 6.51
N VAL A 27 -30.29 23.83 7.12
CA VAL A 27 -30.41 23.75 8.58
C VAL A 27 -29.09 23.21 9.14
N GLN A 28 -28.46 24.00 10.00
CA GLN A 28 -27.30 23.61 10.80
C GLN A 28 -27.74 23.28 12.23
N LEU A 29 -27.30 22.13 12.73
CA LEU A 29 -27.48 21.73 14.11
C LEU A 29 -26.50 22.46 15.04
N GLN A 30 -26.64 22.27 16.37
CA GLN A 30 -25.85 22.97 17.39
C GLN A 30 -24.33 22.79 17.23
N ASP A 31 -23.88 21.69 16.64
CA ASP A 31 -22.48 21.38 16.37
C ASP A 31 -22.04 21.77 14.94
N GLY A 32 -22.86 22.52 14.20
CA GLY A 32 -22.65 22.84 12.80
C GLY A 32 -22.93 21.68 11.84
N THR A 33 -23.37 20.51 12.33
CA THR A 33 -23.72 19.37 11.48
C THR A 33 -24.90 19.73 10.59
N THR A 34 -24.79 19.42 9.29
CA THR A 34 -25.88 19.64 8.33
C THR A 34 -26.80 18.43 8.21
N VAL A 35 -28.03 18.64 7.74
CA VAL A 35 -28.96 17.54 7.43
C VAL A 35 -28.33 16.51 6.47
N LEU A 36 -27.52 16.97 5.52
CA LEU A 36 -26.83 16.10 4.57
C LEU A 36 -25.82 15.15 5.27
N MET A 37 -25.06 15.65 6.25
CA MET A 37 -24.15 14.85 7.06
C MET A 37 -24.92 13.77 7.82
N LEU A 38 -26.01 14.13 8.49
CA LEU A 38 -26.84 13.18 9.25
C LEU A 38 -27.35 12.03 8.38
N VAL A 39 -27.92 12.36 7.21
CA VAL A 39 -28.47 11.32 6.33
C VAL A 39 -27.39 10.47 5.66
N ALA A 40 -26.19 11.01 5.49
CA ALA A 40 -25.05 10.25 4.97
C ALA A 40 -24.54 9.22 6.00
N ARG A 41 -24.64 9.52 7.31
CA ARG A 41 -24.25 8.62 8.41
C ARG A 41 -25.26 7.51 8.72
N MET A 42 -26.35 7.39 7.96
CA MET A 42 -27.37 6.38 8.25
C MET A 42 -26.79 4.96 8.20
N PRO A 43 -27.04 4.10 9.23
CA PRO A 43 -26.48 2.75 9.28
C PRO A 43 -26.91 1.88 8.09
N ASP A 44 -28.16 2.00 7.65
CA ASP A 44 -28.61 1.39 6.40
C ASP A 44 -28.21 2.28 5.21
N PHE A 45 -27.15 1.87 4.50
CA PHE A 45 -26.67 2.60 3.33
C PHE A 45 -27.73 2.72 2.23
N ARG A 46 -28.66 1.76 2.08
CA ARG A 46 -29.72 1.83 1.07
C ARG A 46 -30.74 2.91 1.41
N LEU A 47 -31.02 3.09 2.70
CA LEU A 47 -31.80 4.20 3.19
C LEU A 47 -31.03 5.52 3.01
N ALA A 48 -29.76 5.57 3.42
CA ALA A 48 -28.88 6.74 3.25
C ALA A 48 -28.93 7.27 1.81
N LEU A 49 -28.80 6.39 0.81
CA LEU A 49 -28.86 6.75 -0.61
C LEU A 49 -30.19 7.40 -1.00
N LYS A 50 -31.32 6.87 -0.52
CA LYS A 50 -32.66 7.44 -0.79
C LYS A 50 -32.85 8.79 -0.09
N LEU A 51 -32.35 8.93 1.13
CA LEU A 51 -32.42 10.17 1.88
C LEU A 51 -31.56 11.25 1.22
N ILE A 52 -30.34 10.94 0.79
CA ILE A 52 -29.46 11.85 0.05
C ILE A 52 -30.14 12.34 -1.23
N ASP A 53 -30.71 11.43 -2.02
CA ASP A 53 -31.43 11.79 -3.25
C ASP A 53 -32.66 12.70 -3.00
N CYS A 54 -33.19 12.72 -1.77
CA CYS A 54 -34.30 13.60 -1.41
C CYS A 54 -33.83 14.93 -0.80
N VAL A 55 -32.83 14.87 0.09
CA VAL A 55 -32.34 16.01 0.87
C VAL A 55 -31.52 16.97 0.01
N TYR A 56 -30.87 16.48 -1.06
CA TYR A 56 -29.95 17.31 -1.86
C TYR A 56 -30.61 18.56 -2.47
N HIS A 57 -31.91 18.52 -2.73
CA HIS A 57 -32.65 19.66 -3.26
C HIS A 57 -32.82 20.79 -2.24
N PHE A 58 -32.68 20.47 -0.96
CA PHE A 58 -32.83 21.40 0.16
C PHE A 58 -31.49 21.83 0.74
N THR A 59 -30.38 21.30 0.20
CA THR A 59 -29.04 21.62 0.66
C THR A 59 -28.42 22.74 -0.17
N VAL A 60 -28.13 23.87 0.47
CA VAL A 60 -27.65 25.09 -0.19
C VAL A 60 -26.12 25.10 -0.29
N ASN A 61 -25.43 24.55 0.71
CA ASN A 61 -23.97 24.52 0.80
C ASN A 61 -23.46 23.10 1.11
N PHE A 62 -23.15 22.36 0.05
CA PHE A 62 -22.51 21.03 0.11
C PHE A 62 -21.22 21.01 0.95
N TRP A 63 -20.46 22.12 0.93
CA TRP A 63 -19.17 22.27 1.59
C TRP A 63 -19.27 22.95 2.96
N ALA A 64 -20.48 23.07 3.51
CA ALA A 64 -20.68 23.48 4.89
C ALA A 64 -19.88 22.57 5.82
N ARG A 65 -19.27 23.20 6.84
CA ARG A 65 -18.36 22.53 7.77
C ARG A 65 -19.01 22.48 9.15
N ASP A 66 -18.86 21.35 9.82
CA ASP A 66 -19.23 21.22 11.22
C ASP A 66 -18.22 21.97 12.13
N SER A 67 -18.45 21.91 13.44
CA SER A 67 -17.57 22.46 14.48
C SER A 67 -16.15 21.88 14.48
N HIS A 68 -15.95 20.71 13.88
CA HIS A 68 -14.64 20.09 13.69
C HIS A 68 -14.00 20.49 12.36
N GLY A 69 -14.63 21.37 11.58
CA GLY A 69 -14.15 21.73 10.26
C GLY A 69 -14.35 20.62 9.22
N ARG A 70 -15.20 19.63 9.43
CA ARG A 70 -15.42 18.57 8.44
C ARG A 70 -16.58 18.94 7.54
N HIS A 71 -16.41 18.81 6.23
CA HIS A 71 -17.53 18.81 5.29
C HIS A 71 -18.09 17.39 5.12
N VAL A 72 -19.24 17.24 4.44
CA VAL A 72 -19.98 15.96 4.34
C VAL A 72 -19.12 14.76 3.94
N ILE A 73 -18.15 14.93 3.04
CA ILE A 73 -17.24 13.84 2.63
C ILE A 73 -16.23 13.49 3.73
N MET A 74 -15.60 14.48 4.39
CA MET A 74 -14.68 14.22 5.51
C MET A 74 -15.42 13.53 6.65
N ASP A 75 -16.64 13.97 6.91
CA ASP A 75 -17.52 13.41 7.90
C ASP A 75 -17.88 11.95 7.58
N ALA A 76 -18.29 11.68 6.34
CA ALA A 76 -18.52 10.32 5.84
C ALA A 76 -17.29 9.41 5.97
N CYS A 77 -16.09 9.96 5.71
CA CYS A 77 -14.82 9.26 5.86
C CYS A 77 -14.46 8.98 7.31
N TYR A 78 -14.71 9.92 8.22
CA TYR A 78 -14.48 9.74 9.66
C TYR A 78 -15.38 8.65 10.26
N TYR A 79 -16.68 8.68 9.94
CA TYR A 79 -17.64 7.70 10.48
C TYR A 79 -17.67 6.35 9.76
N GLY A 80 -16.89 6.17 8.68
CA GLY A 80 -16.83 4.88 7.98
C GLY A 80 -18.12 4.49 7.27
N VAL A 81 -18.77 5.43 6.58
CA VAL A 81 -19.99 5.13 5.81
C VAL A 81 -19.72 4.12 4.69
N HIS A 82 -20.77 3.52 4.15
CA HIS A 82 -20.61 2.60 3.01
C HIS A 82 -20.08 3.34 1.75
N PRO A 83 -19.14 2.76 0.97
CA PRO A 83 -18.58 3.42 -0.23
C PRO A 83 -19.59 3.93 -1.26
N SER A 84 -20.74 3.28 -1.39
CA SER A 84 -21.83 3.76 -2.27
C SER A 84 -22.40 5.12 -1.86
N VAL A 85 -22.41 5.43 -0.56
CA VAL A 85 -22.83 6.73 -0.04
C VAL A 85 -21.86 7.81 -0.50
N LEU A 86 -20.55 7.57 -0.34
CA LEU A 86 -19.50 8.47 -0.81
C LEU A 86 -19.59 8.69 -2.33
N GLN A 87 -19.74 7.61 -3.11
CA GLN A 87 -19.93 7.71 -4.57
C GLN A 87 -21.18 8.53 -4.93
N ARG A 88 -22.27 8.41 -4.17
CA ARG A 88 -23.48 9.18 -4.40
C ARG A 88 -23.28 10.66 -4.13
N LEU A 89 -22.63 11.02 -3.02
CA LEU A 89 -22.28 12.40 -2.67
C LEU A 89 -21.41 13.03 -3.77
N MET A 90 -20.39 12.29 -4.23
CA MET A 90 -19.50 12.74 -5.31
C MET A 90 -20.23 12.92 -6.64
N LYS A 91 -21.11 11.97 -7.00
CA LYS A 91 -21.94 12.07 -8.20
C LYS A 91 -22.79 13.34 -8.17
N TRP A 92 -23.34 13.67 -7.00
CA TRP A 92 -24.16 14.86 -6.85
C TRP A 92 -23.33 16.16 -6.89
N ALA A 93 -22.19 16.22 -6.19
CA ALA A 93 -21.30 17.38 -6.23
C ALA A 93 -20.90 17.73 -7.68
N ARG A 94 -20.58 16.71 -8.48
CA ARG A 94 -20.31 16.86 -9.93
C ARG A 94 -21.53 17.34 -10.72
N LYS A 95 -22.72 16.77 -10.47
CA LYS A 95 -23.97 17.18 -11.13
C LYS A 95 -24.29 18.66 -10.90
N CYS A 96 -23.97 19.18 -9.73
CA CYS A 96 -24.16 20.59 -9.37
C CYS A 96 -22.96 21.48 -9.73
N THR A 97 -22.06 21.00 -10.60
CA THR A 97 -20.85 21.72 -11.06
C THR A 97 -20.03 22.34 -9.93
N LEU A 98 -20.03 21.69 -8.76
CA LEU A 98 -19.24 22.14 -7.62
C LEU A 98 -17.76 21.85 -7.87
N ASN A 99 -16.89 22.80 -7.50
CA ASN A 99 -15.46 22.54 -7.50
C ASN A 99 -15.15 21.50 -6.42
N VAL A 100 -14.78 20.28 -6.83
CA VAL A 100 -14.51 19.15 -5.92
C VAL A 100 -13.07 19.15 -5.43
N ILE A 101 -12.11 19.54 -6.27
CA ILE A 101 -10.68 19.37 -5.96
C ILE A 101 -10.22 20.32 -4.85
N VAL A 102 -10.63 21.59 -4.91
CA VAL A 102 -10.18 22.60 -3.92
C VAL A 102 -10.71 22.31 -2.52
N PRO A 103 -12.02 22.04 -2.30
CA PRO A 103 -12.53 21.71 -0.97
C PRO A 103 -11.95 20.41 -0.40
N MET A 104 -11.69 19.40 -1.25
CA MET A 104 -11.10 18.13 -0.82
C MET A 104 -9.65 18.26 -0.30
N SER A 105 -8.98 19.39 -0.54
CA SER A 105 -7.65 19.68 0.00
C SER A 105 -7.68 20.41 1.35
N ARG A 106 -8.87 20.71 1.88
CA ARG A 106 -9.01 21.40 3.17
C ARG A 106 -8.84 20.42 4.31
N LEU A 107 -8.19 20.89 5.37
CA LEU A 107 -7.89 20.13 6.57
C LEU A 107 -8.89 20.47 7.67
N ASP A 108 -9.28 19.49 8.48
CA ASP A 108 -10.11 19.68 9.66
C ASP A 108 -9.34 20.39 10.79
N VAL A 109 -9.93 20.47 11.98
CA VAL A 109 -9.30 21.09 13.15
C VAL A 109 -8.04 20.36 13.61
N ASP A 110 -7.91 19.06 13.33
CA ASP A 110 -6.74 18.23 13.64
C ASP A 110 -5.66 18.31 12.55
N GLY A 111 -5.91 19.04 11.46
CA GLY A 111 -5.01 19.14 10.32
C GLY A 111 -5.08 17.95 9.37
N LEU A 112 -6.18 17.18 9.38
CA LEU A 112 -6.36 15.99 8.54
C LEU A 112 -7.32 16.25 7.38
N ASP A 113 -7.01 15.69 6.22
CA ASP A 113 -7.91 15.69 5.07
C ASP A 113 -8.87 14.47 5.07
N ALA A 114 -9.75 14.37 4.07
CA ALA A 114 -10.71 13.27 3.98
C ALA A 114 -10.04 11.88 3.82
N MET A 115 -8.88 11.81 3.15
CA MET A 115 -8.13 10.57 2.96
C MET A 115 -7.48 10.14 4.28
N GLU A 116 -6.80 11.07 4.95
CA GLU A 116 -6.14 10.82 6.23
C GLU A 116 -7.14 10.42 7.31
N LEU A 117 -8.32 11.05 7.35
CA LEU A 117 -9.41 10.64 8.24
C LEU A 117 -9.86 9.21 7.96
N ALA A 118 -10.11 8.85 6.70
CA ALA A 118 -10.51 7.49 6.35
C ALA A 118 -9.45 6.46 6.78
N ILE A 119 -8.16 6.75 6.60
CA ILE A 119 -7.07 5.85 6.97
C ILE A 119 -6.92 5.76 8.49
N ARG A 120 -6.92 6.90 9.20
CA ARG A 120 -6.75 6.98 10.65
C ARG A 120 -7.82 6.17 11.37
N GLU A 121 -9.06 6.27 10.90
CA GLU A 121 -10.20 5.54 11.47
C GLU A 121 -10.33 4.09 10.92
N GLY A 122 -9.42 3.66 10.04
CA GLY A 122 -9.34 2.27 9.56
C GLY A 122 -10.25 1.91 8.38
N HIS A 123 -10.88 2.90 7.74
CA HIS A 123 -11.86 2.74 6.66
C HIS A 123 -11.19 2.63 5.29
N GLY A 124 -10.36 1.60 5.09
CA GLY A 124 -9.57 1.42 3.87
C GLY A 124 -10.39 1.29 2.58
N GLU A 125 -11.63 0.79 2.64
CA GLU A 125 -12.53 0.75 1.48
C GLU A 125 -12.95 2.15 1.01
N LEU A 126 -13.17 3.09 1.95
CA LEU A 126 -13.45 4.48 1.63
C LEU A 126 -12.22 5.19 1.09
N ALA A 127 -11.05 4.97 1.69
CA ALA A 127 -9.78 5.47 1.17
C ALA A 127 -9.53 4.97 -0.26
N SER A 128 -9.77 3.69 -0.53
CA SER A 128 -9.71 3.10 -1.87
C SER A 128 -10.74 3.72 -2.83
N CYS A 129 -11.94 4.03 -2.35
CA CYS A 129 -12.96 4.72 -3.14
C CYS A 129 -12.56 6.16 -3.48
N LEU A 130 -11.92 6.90 -2.58
CA LEU A 130 -11.41 8.26 -2.81
C LEU A 130 -10.27 8.30 -3.85
N LEU A 131 -9.45 7.25 -3.90
CA LEU A 131 -8.45 7.07 -4.96
C LEU A 131 -9.08 6.84 -6.34
N GLY A 132 -10.33 6.37 -6.41
CA GLY A 132 -11.02 6.04 -7.63
C GLY A 132 -10.52 4.76 -8.32
N THR A 133 -11.26 4.29 -9.33
CA THR A 133 -11.10 2.94 -9.90
C THR A 133 -10.49 2.87 -11.30
N ARG A 134 -10.34 4.00 -12.00
CA ARG A 134 -9.61 4.17 -13.27
C ARG A 134 -9.89 3.10 -14.34
N ASP A 135 -11.14 3.00 -14.78
CA ASP A 135 -11.43 2.56 -16.16
C ASP A 135 -11.35 3.77 -17.10
N ALA A 136 -10.82 3.56 -18.31
CA ALA A 136 -10.40 4.60 -19.25
C ALA A 136 -11.52 5.53 -19.78
N ALA A 137 -12.78 5.30 -19.40
CA ALA A 137 -13.93 6.10 -19.84
C ALA A 137 -14.25 7.32 -18.95
N SER A 138 -13.60 7.47 -17.78
CA SER A 138 -13.89 8.55 -16.84
C SER A 138 -12.70 9.51 -16.69
N TYR A 139 -12.83 10.71 -17.24
CA TYR A 139 -11.74 11.68 -17.37
C TYR A 139 -11.32 12.37 -16.04
N TYR A 140 -11.96 12.07 -14.88
CA TYR A 140 -11.79 12.82 -13.61
C TYR A 140 -11.93 12.00 -12.30
N ASP A 141 -11.48 10.74 -12.24
CA ASP A 141 -11.83 9.82 -11.13
C ASP A 141 -10.99 9.87 -9.83
N SER A 142 -10.00 10.75 -9.69
CA SER A 142 -9.32 10.94 -8.39
C SER A 142 -10.08 11.99 -7.58
N PHE A 143 -10.56 11.65 -6.39
CA PHE A 143 -11.27 12.58 -5.50
C PHE A 143 -10.34 13.24 -4.47
N CYS A 144 -9.09 12.81 -4.39
CA CYS A 144 -8.07 13.35 -3.51
C CYS A 144 -6.81 13.74 -4.29
N ASN A 145 -5.99 14.59 -3.66
CA ASN A 145 -4.71 15.05 -4.20
C ASN A 145 -3.55 14.09 -3.88
N HIS A 146 -3.77 13.07 -3.05
CA HIS A 146 -2.74 12.11 -2.67
C HIS A 146 -2.35 11.18 -3.82
N TYR A 147 -1.07 10.85 -3.87
CA TYR A 147 -0.58 9.84 -4.80
C TYR A 147 -0.99 8.43 -4.35
N PRO A 148 -1.29 7.47 -5.23
CA PRO A 148 -1.75 6.14 -4.81
C PRO A 148 -0.79 5.41 -3.85
N LEU A 149 0.53 5.54 -4.06
CA LEU A 149 1.52 4.92 -3.17
C LEU A 149 1.78 5.71 -1.88
N GLU A 150 1.45 7.00 -1.87
CA GLU A 150 1.41 7.81 -0.63
C GLU A 150 0.28 7.31 0.27
N VAL A 151 -0.91 7.09 -0.30
CA VAL A 151 -2.06 6.52 0.42
C VAL A 151 -1.75 5.13 0.98
N LEU A 152 -1.08 4.28 0.20
CA LEU A 152 -0.63 2.97 0.70
C LEU A 152 0.36 3.12 1.86
N GLU A 153 1.31 4.03 1.76
CA GLU A 153 2.28 4.27 2.83
C GLU A 153 1.60 4.78 4.11
N LEU A 154 0.68 5.74 4.01
CA LEU A 154 -0.12 6.24 5.13
C LEU A 154 -0.91 5.11 5.79
N ALA A 155 -1.53 4.24 4.99
CA ALA A 155 -2.26 3.09 5.52
C ALA A 155 -1.35 2.11 6.25
N ILE A 156 -0.14 1.86 5.74
CA ILE A 156 0.84 1.02 6.43
C ILE A 156 1.24 1.66 7.77
N GLN A 157 1.45 2.97 7.79
CA GLN A 157 1.80 3.72 9.00
C GLN A 157 0.68 3.73 10.04
N SER A 158 -0.59 3.60 9.63
CA SER A 158 -1.73 3.42 10.55
C SER A 158 -1.70 2.09 11.31
N ARG A 159 -0.88 1.13 10.89
CA ARG A 159 -0.77 -0.24 11.43
C ARG A 159 -2.07 -1.05 11.36
N ASN A 160 -3.06 -0.59 10.60
CA ASN A 160 -4.31 -1.32 10.37
C ASN A 160 -4.18 -2.19 9.11
N GLU A 161 -3.89 -3.48 9.30
CA GLU A 161 -3.75 -4.45 8.19
C GLU A 161 -4.98 -4.54 7.29
N HIS A 162 -6.19 -4.46 7.84
CA HIS A 162 -7.42 -4.51 7.04
C HIS A 162 -7.52 -3.30 6.12
N CYS A 163 -7.19 -2.11 6.63
CA CYS A 163 -7.13 -0.89 5.84
C CYS A 163 -6.11 -1.00 4.70
N VAL A 164 -4.90 -1.49 5.00
CA VAL A 164 -3.84 -1.71 4.00
C VAL A 164 -4.31 -2.68 2.91
N ARG A 165 -4.90 -3.82 3.30
CA ARG A 165 -5.41 -4.83 2.37
C ARG A 165 -6.50 -4.26 1.46
N ALA A 166 -7.42 -3.47 2.02
CA ALA A 166 -8.46 -2.81 1.23
C ALA A 166 -7.86 -1.85 0.19
N ILE A 167 -6.84 -1.08 0.55
CA ILE A 167 -6.14 -0.17 -0.39
C ILE A 167 -5.36 -0.96 -1.46
N LEU A 168 -4.78 -2.11 -1.12
CA LEU A 168 -4.09 -2.98 -2.07
C LEU A 168 -5.01 -3.60 -3.13
N THR A 169 -6.34 -3.56 -2.94
CA THR A 169 -7.28 -3.94 -4.01
C THR A 169 -7.44 -2.87 -5.09
N ASN A 170 -6.97 -1.64 -4.85
CA ASN A 170 -7.13 -0.54 -5.78
C ASN A 170 -6.20 -0.69 -7.01
N LYS A 171 -6.79 -0.68 -8.21
CA LYS A 171 -6.06 -0.82 -9.49
C LYS A 171 -4.94 0.21 -9.69
N ARG A 172 -5.09 1.44 -9.18
CA ARG A 172 -4.06 2.49 -9.30
C ARG A 172 -2.85 2.19 -8.41
N VAL A 173 -3.10 1.68 -7.20
CA VAL A 173 -2.07 1.22 -6.27
C VAL A 173 -1.33 0.05 -6.87
N LEU A 174 -2.06 -0.99 -7.31
CA LEU A 174 -1.47 -2.18 -7.94
C LEU A 174 -0.62 -1.85 -9.16
N ARG A 175 -1.04 -0.90 -10.00
CA ARG A 175 -0.25 -0.42 -11.15
C ARG A 175 1.08 0.20 -10.71
N GLY A 176 1.08 0.96 -9.61
CA GLY A 176 2.28 1.58 -9.07
C GLY A 176 3.24 0.59 -8.41
N LEU A 177 2.76 -0.59 -8.04
CA LEU A 177 3.55 -1.66 -7.42
C LEU A 177 4.14 -2.65 -8.42
N GLN A 178 3.72 -2.63 -9.70
CA GLN A 178 4.20 -3.58 -10.70
C GLN A 178 5.73 -3.48 -10.91
N PRO A 179 6.41 -4.60 -11.25
CA PRO A 179 7.83 -4.59 -11.59
C PRO A 179 8.18 -3.53 -12.64
N GLY A 180 9.25 -2.75 -12.39
CA GLY A 180 9.71 -1.70 -13.30
C GLY A 180 8.94 -0.37 -13.21
N ALA A 181 7.83 -0.29 -12.47
CA ALA A 181 7.08 0.95 -12.29
C ALA A 181 7.89 2.02 -11.53
N THR A 182 8.73 1.60 -10.58
CA THR A 182 9.53 2.49 -9.71
C THR A 182 10.32 3.53 -10.49
N THR A 183 11.01 3.13 -11.56
CA THR A 183 11.85 4.05 -12.36
C THR A 183 11.00 5.14 -13.02
N SER A 184 9.87 4.75 -13.63
CA SER A 184 8.95 5.69 -14.28
C SER A 184 8.34 6.67 -13.28
N ILE A 185 7.87 6.16 -12.14
CA ILE A 185 7.28 6.96 -11.06
C ILE A 185 8.29 7.95 -10.50
N ASN A 186 9.53 7.52 -10.26
CA ASN A 186 10.59 8.38 -9.75
C ASN A 186 10.94 9.52 -10.71
N VAL A 187 10.89 9.31 -12.03
CA VAL A 187 11.08 10.38 -13.02
C VAL A 187 9.99 11.45 -12.88
N THR A 188 8.73 11.04 -12.80
CA THR A 188 7.59 11.95 -12.61
C THR A 188 7.69 12.71 -11.29
N MET A 189 7.96 12.01 -10.19
CA MET A 189 8.06 12.63 -8.86
C MET A 189 9.23 13.60 -8.77
N ARG A 190 10.39 13.27 -9.35
CA ARG A 190 11.53 14.19 -9.41
C ARG A 190 11.23 15.44 -10.22
N TRP A 191 10.44 15.31 -11.29
CA TRP A 191 9.97 16.50 -12.02
C TRP A 191 9.06 17.37 -11.15
N MET A 192 8.14 16.77 -10.37
CA MET A 192 7.31 17.51 -9.43
C MET A 192 8.12 18.16 -8.29
N GLN A 193 9.18 17.51 -7.81
CA GLN A 193 10.08 18.04 -6.77
C GLN A 193 10.81 19.31 -7.23
N ARG A 194 11.15 19.42 -8.52
CA ARG A 194 11.73 20.66 -9.07
C ARG A 194 10.78 21.86 -8.99
N GLN A 195 9.47 21.60 -8.99
CA GLN A 195 8.45 22.64 -8.85
C GLN A 195 8.09 22.90 -7.38
N ASN A 196 8.23 21.89 -6.52
CA ASN A 196 7.99 21.99 -5.09
C ASN A 196 8.95 21.06 -4.34
N SER A 197 9.99 21.65 -3.74
CA SER A 197 11.08 20.93 -3.08
C SER A 197 10.64 20.07 -1.90
N ASN A 198 9.46 20.32 -1.34
CA ASN A 198 8.96 19.60 -0.17
C ASN A 198 8.23 18.30 -0.55
N LYS A 199 8.04 18.02 -1.84
CA LYS A 199 7.40 16.78 -2.27
C LYS A 199 8.32 15.59 -2.02
N ARG A 200 7.77 14.53 -1.42
CA ARG A 200 8.49 13.28 -1.15
C ARG A 200 8.34 12.29 -2.31
N LEU A 201 9.30 11.37 -2.47
CA LEU A 201 9.17 10.23 -3.37
C LEU A 201 8.22 9.17 -2.78
N PHE A 202 7.36 8.59 -3.63
CA PHE A 202 6.48 7.49 -3.26
C PHE A 202 6.59 6.37 -4.29
N ASN A 203 7.11 5.21 -3.87
CA ASN A 203 7.31 4.02 -4.70
C ASN A 203 7.24 2.74 -3.84
N ILE A 204 7.46 1.58 -4.45
CA ILE A 204 7.43 0.31 -3.70
C ILE A 204 8.45 0.26 -2.57
N PHE A 205 9.63 0.88 -2.74
CA PHE A 205 10.66 0.89 -1.71
C PHE A 205 10.23 1.70 -0.48
N THR A 206 9.53 2.83 -0.67
CA THR A 206 9.02 3.61 0.47
C THR A 206 7.89 2.89 1.18
N CYS A 207 7.00 2.20 0.44
CA CYS A 207 5.92 1.38 1.02
C CYS A 207 6.48 0.19 1.81
N VAL A 208 7.42 -0.57 1.23
CA VAL A 208 8.08 -1.70 1.91
C VAL A 208 8.88 -1.20 3.12
N GLY A 209 9.60 -0.09 2.98
CA GLY A 209 10.32 0.52 4.11
C GLY A 209 9.40 0.96 5.25
N ALA A 210 8.19 1.45 4.95
CA ALA A 210 7.18 1.71 5.97
C ALA A 210 6.66 0.41 6.61
N ALA A 211 6.44 -0.66 5.84
CA ALA A 211 5.94 -1.93 6.35
C ALA A 211 6.97 -2.63 7.25
N VAL A 212 8.26 -2.56 6.90
CA VAL A 212 9.35 -3.03 7.75
C VAL A 212 9.42 -2.23 9.05
N ARG A 213 9.38 -0.89 8.99
CA ARG A 213 9.38 -0.03 10.20
C ARG A 213 8.17 -0.26 11.11
N CYS A 214 7.02 -0.63 10.53
CA CYS A 214 5.82 -0.96 11.29
C CYS A 214 5.75 -2.44 11.69
N ASN A 215 6.77 -3.23 11.38
CA ASN A 215 6.87 -4.67 11.63
C ASN A 215 5.66 -5.47 11.12
N MET A 216 5.29 -5.26 9.84
CA MET A 216 4.12 -5.87 9.20
C MET A 216 4.52 -6.93 8.14
N PRO A 217 5.00 -8.13 8.54
CA PRO A 217 5.52 -9.13 7.61
C PRO A 217 4.47 -9.63 6.60
N GLN A 218 3.20 -9.71 6.99
CA GLN A 218 2.11 -10.16 6.12
C GLN A 218 1.91 -9.19 4.95
N ILE A 219 2.02 -7.88 5.20
CA ILE A 219 1.95 -6.87 4.14
C ILE A 219 3.16 -6.96 3.21
N VAL A 220 4.36 -7.18 3.77
CA VAL A 220 5.57 -7.38 2.96
C VAL A 220 5.44 -8.62 2.06
N GLN A 221 4.87 -9.72 2.55
CA GLN A 221 4.60 -10.92 1.73
C GLN A 221 3.60 -10.64 0.60
N VAL A 222 2.56 -9.83 0.85
CA VAL A 222 1.63 -9.41 -0.21
C VAL A 222 2.35 -8.57 -1.26
N LEU A 223 3.19 -7.61 -0.85
CA LEU A 223 3.99 -6.81 -1.78
C LEU A 223 4.99 -7.67 -2.57
N GLN A 224 5.59 -8.67 -1.93
CA GLN A 224 6.49 -9.63 -2.58
C GLN A 224 5.76 -10.44 -3.64
N THR A 225 4.51 -10.83 -3.39
CA THR A 225 3.69 -11.54 -4.40
C THR A 225 3.45 -10.69 -5.64
N ILE A 226 3.31 -9.37 -5.47
CA ILE A 226 3.08 -8.42 -6.57
C ILE A 226 4.38 -8.12 -7.33
N ASN A 227 5.48 -7.91 -6.60
CA ASN A 227 6.78 -7.54 -7.16
C ASN A 227 7.91 -8.14 -6.31
N PRO A 228 8.32 -9.39 -6.62
CA PRO A 228 9.26 -10.14 -5.79
C PRO A 228 10.65 -9.51 -5.71
N GLU A 229 11.17 -9.02 -6.85
CA GLU A 229 12.53 -8.51 -6.96
C GLU A 229 12.71 -7.20 -6.20
N GLU A 230 11.89 -6.17 -6.51
CA GLU A 230 12.02 -4.87 -5.87
C GLU A 230 11.62 -4.94 -4.39
N THR A 231 10.69 -5.82 -4.00
CA THR A 231 10.33 -6.01 -2.60
C THR A 231 11.48 -6.60 -1.79
N ARG A 232 12.12 -7.69 -2.25
CA ARG A 232 13.27 -8.29 -1.54
C ARG A 232 14.41 -7.29 -1.39
N GLN A 233 14.71 -6.55 -2.45
CA GLN A 233 15.72 -5.49 -2.42
C GLN A 233 15.35 -4.37 -1.43
N ALA A 234 14.09 -3.95 -1.40
CA ALA A 234 13.59 -2.93 -0.49
C ALA A 234 13.63 -3.38 0.98
N VAL A 235 13.27 -4.64 1.26
CA VAL A 235 13.37 -5.23 2.62
C VAL A 235 14.82 -5.22 3.10
N TRP A 236 15.75 -5.74 2.28
CA TRP A 236 17.17 -5.73 2.62
C TRP A 236 17.70 -4.33 2.93
N TYR A 237 17.34 -3.34 2.09
CA TYR A 237 17.75 -1.96 2.28
C TYR A 237 17.15 -1.34 3.55
N ALA A 238 15.85 -1.54 3.78
CA ALA A 238 15.16 -1.03 4.97
C ALA A 238 15.76 -1.61 6.25
N VAL A 239 15.93 -2.93 6.34
CA VAL A 239 16.53 -3.58 7.53
C VAL A 239 17.97 -3.13 7.74
N SER A 240 18.75 -3.05 6.67
CA SER A 240 20.16 -2.65 6.76
C SER A 240 20.39 -1.16 7.06
N THR A 241 19.35 -0.33 7.01
CA THR A 241 19.41 1.11 7.36
C THR A 241 18.80 1.42 8.72
N LEU A 242 18.18 0.43 9.38
CA LEU A 242 17.67 0.60 10.74
C LEU A 242 18.80 0.61 11.77
N PRO A 243 18.58 1.28 12.92
CA PRO A 243 19.42 1.10 14.10
C PRO A 243 19.47 -0.37 14.52
N PRO A 244 20.60 -0.88 15.05
CA PRO A 244 20.75 -2.29 15.42
C PRO A 244 19.67 -2.77 16.41
N GLU A 245 19.29 -1.90 17.35
CA GLU A 245 18.24 -2.18 18.35
C GLU A 245 16.89 -2.42 17.68
N SER A 246 16.47 -1.50 16.79
CA SER A 246 15.21 -1.64 16.04
C SER A 246 15.23 -2.81 15.06
N ALA A 247 16.40 -3.15 14.50
CA ALA A 247 16.54 -4.30 13.61
C ALA A 247 16.38 -5.64 14.36
N ALA A 248 16.81 -5.70 15.62
CA ALA A 248 16.68 -6.89 16.46
C ALA A 248 15.21 -7.17 16.86
N GLU A 249 14.38 -6.14 16.96
CA GLU A 249 12.95 -6.23 17.30
C GLU A 249 12.05 -6.66 16.11
N LEU A 250 12.60 -6.72 14.90
CA LEU A 250 11.85 -7.13 13.72
C LEU A 250 11.45 -8.60 13.77
N SER A 251 10.33 -8.91 13.11
CA SER A 251 9.89 -10.29 12.95
C SER A 251 10.94 -11.15 12.25
N PRO A 252 11.06 -12.45 12.61
CA PRO A 252 12.06 -13.34 12.03
C PRO A 252 11.90 -13.50 10.52
N GLU A 253 10.68 -13.39 9.98
CA GLU A 253 10.41 -13.45 8.54
C GLU A 253 11.07 -12.28 7.79
N LEU A 254 11.02 -11.07 8.36
CA LEU A 254 11.66 -9.89 7.76
C LEU A 254 13.18 -9.97 7.84
N GLN A 255 13.71 -10.44 8.97
CA GLN A 255 15.15 -10.68 9.14
C GLN A 255 15.65 -11.74 8.16
N GLN A 256 14.93 -12.85 8.02
CA GLN A 256 15.28 -13.92 7.08
C GLN A 256 15.30 -13.42 5.64
N MET A 257 14.27 -12.66 5.22
CA MET A 257 14.19 -12.12 3.86
C MET A 257 15.31 -11.11 3.57
N ALA A 258 15.67 -10.27 4.55
CA ALA A 258 16.81 -9.37 4.42
C ALA A 258 18.14 -10.13 4.34
N ASN A 259 18.32 -11.15 5.19
CA ASN A 259 19.56 -11.92 5.25
C ASN A 259 19.79 -12.78 4.00
N SER A 260 18.72 -13.27 3.35
CA SER A 260 18.86 -14.07 2.12
C SER A 260 19.14 -13.24 0.87
N TYR A 261 18.80 -11.94 0.85
CA TYR A 261 18.81 -11.14 -0.38
C TYR A 261 20.13 -11.16 -1.17
N LEU A 262 21.26 -10.88 -0.52
CA LEU A 262 22.56 -10.83 -1.22
C LEU A 262 22.97 -12.21 -1.73
N PHE A 263 22.62 -13.25 -0.99
CA PHE A 263 22.89 -14.63 -1.35
C PHE A 263 22.01 -15.07 -2.53
N ASP A 264 20.71 -14.78 -2.49
CA ASP A 264 19.76 -15.04 -3.59
C ASP A 264 20.23 -14.44 -4.91
N LYS A 265 20.87 -13.25 -4.86
CA LYS A 265 21.39 -12.56 -6.05
C LYS A 265 22.55 -13.29 -6.73
N ILE A 266 23.36 -14.01 -5.96
CA ILE A 266 24.50 -14.79 -6.49
C ILE A 266 24.17 -16.27 -6.64
N TRP A 267 23.05 -16.73 -6.06
CA TRP A 267 22.63 -18.14 -6.09
C TRP A 267 22.62 -18.75 -7.50
N PRO A 268 22.15 -18.07 -8.57
CA PRO A 268 22.23 -18.62 -9.93
C PRO A 268 23.67 -18.93 -10.39
N GLN A 269 24.67 -18.24 -9.85
CA GLN A 269 26.09 -18.40 -10.21
C GLN A 269 26.78 -19.46 -9.36
N ILE A 270 26.41 -19.59 -8.09
CA ILE A 270 27.13 -20.44 -7.11
C ILE A 270 26.35 -21.69 -6.69
N GLY A 271 25.05 -21.78 -6.97
CA GLY A 271 24.15 -22.81 -6.44
C GLY A 271 24.58 -24.22 -6.85
N VAL A 272 24.98 -24.38 -8.11
CA VAL A 272 25.50 -25.66 -8.64
C VAL A 272 26.76 -26.09 -7.88
N ILE A 273 27.68 -25.17 -7.62
CA ILE A 273 28.93 -25.46 -6.92
C ILE A 273 28.65 -25.86 -5.47
N ILE A 274 27.75 -25.14 -4.77
CA ILE A 274 27.37 -25.44 -3.39
C ILE A 274 26.74 -26.83 -3.31
N LEU A 275 25.83 -27.16 -4.23
CA LEU A 275 25.16 -28.46 -4.28
C LEU A 275 26.17 -29.60 -4.52
N LEU A 276 27.05 -29.45 -5.51
CA LEU A 276 28.09 -30.45 -5.81
C LEU A 276 29.06 -30.66 -4.65
N ARG A 277 29.44 -29.58 -3.96
CA ARG A 277 30.29 -29.64 -2.77
C ARG A 277 29.62 -30.33 -1.60
N SER A 278 28.34 -30.03 -1.36
CA SER A 278 27.55 -30.70 -0.32
C SER A 278 27.43 -32.20 -0.60
N TRP A 279 27.29 -32.57 -1.88
CA TRP A 279 27.26 -33.96 -2.31
C TRP A 279 28.61 -34.67 -2.11
N GLU A 280 29.73 -34.08 -2.53
CA GLU A 280 31.05 -34.69 -2.37
C GLU A 280 31.42 -34.88 -0.88
N GLN A 281 31.04 -33.93 -0.02
CA GLN A 281 31.17 -34.08 1.43
C GLN A 281 30.30 -35.22 1.97
N LEU A 282 29.07 -35.38 1.49
CA LEU A 282 28.17 -36.46 1.87
C LEU A 282 28.64 -37.84 1.37
N GLU A 283 29.18 -37.92 0.15
CA GLU A 283 29.77 -39.12 -0.42
C GLU A 283 30.99 -39.58 0.40
N ARG A 284 31.85 -38.64 0.80
CA ARG A 284 32.99 -38.92 1.72
C ARG A 284 32.56 -39.44 3.08
N THR A 285 31.36 -39.08 3.56
CA THR A 285 30.79 -39.63 4.81
C THR A 285 30.13 -41.00 4.64
N GLY A 286 30.09 -41.57 3.43
CA GLY A 286 29.67 -42.95 3.17
C GLY A 286 28.16 -43.22 3.29
N ASN A 287 27.32 -42.19 3.18
CA ASN A 287 25.89 -42.33 3.42
C ASN A 287 25.15 -42.81 2.15
N GLU A 288 24.77 -44.09 2.09
CA GLU A 288 24.15 -44.73 0.89
C GLU A 288 22.90 -44.00 0.37
N HIS A 289 22.13 -43.34 1.24
CA HIS A 289 20.94 -42.57 0.87
C HIS A 289 21.29 -41.33 0.00
N ALA A 290 22.49 -40.77 0.14
CA ALA A 290 22.94 -39.59 -0.60
C ALA A 290 23.19 -39.90 -2.09
N HIS A 291 23.67 -41.10 -2.41
CA HIS A 291 23.88 -41.55 -3.79
C HIS A 291 22.58 -41.60 -4.60
N SER A 292 21.49 -42.06 -3.96
CA SER A 292 20.16 -42.15 -4.58
C SER A 292 19.54 -40.77 -4.89
N LEU A 293 19.80 -39.78 -4.01
CA LEU A 293 19.30 -38.42 -4.14
C LEU A 293 20.00 -37.68 -5.28
N TRP A 294 21.32 -37.86 -5.42
CA TRP A 294 22.07 -37.32 -6.56
C TRP A 294 21.60 -37.90 -7.90
N GLN A 295 21.39 -39.22 -8.00
CA GLN A 295 20.86 -39.81 -9.24
C GLN A 295 19.49 -39.21 -9.62
N ARG A 296 18.59 -39.02 -8.65
CA ARG A 296 17.28 -38.36 -8.88
C ARG A 296 17.43 -36.90 -9.29
N THR A 297 18.34 -36.16 -8.66
CA THR A 297 18.57 -34.74 -8.95
C THR A 297 19.25 -34.55 -10.31
N ARG A 298 20.25 -35.37 -10.64
CA ARG A 298 20.90 -35.43 -11.96
C ARG A 298 19.90 -35.67 -13.09
N HIS A 299 18.88 -36.51 -12.87
CA HIS A 299 17.83 -36.75 -13.86
C HIS A 299 16.93 -35.53 -14.10
N LEU A 300 16.63 -34.75 -13.06
CA LEU A 300 15.83 -33.52 -13.17
C LEU A 300 16.55 -32.39 -13.94
N TRP A 301 17.88 -32.46 -14.06
CA TRP A 301 18.74 -31.38 -14.58
C TRP A 301 19.38 -31.73 -15.93
N ARG A 302 19.00 -32.87 -16.54
CA ARG A 302 19.45 -33.31 -17.88
C ARG A 302 19.03 -32.39 -19.03
N HIS A 303 18.21 -31.37 -18.79
CA HIS A 303 17.70 -30.48 -19.83
C HIS A 303 18.65 -29.34 -20.22
N GLU A 304 19.77 -29.16 -19.49
CA GLU A 304 20.81 -28.20 -19.89
C GLU A 304 22.14 -28.94 -20.07
N ASN A 305 22.80 -28.75 -21.23
CA ASN A 305 24.06 -29.38 -21.61
C ASN A 305 25.24 -28.91 -20.73
N HIS A 306 25.26 -29.31 -19.46
CA HIS A 306 26.37 -29.05 -18.55
C HIS A 306 27.20 -30.33 -18.39
N ASP A 307 28.52 -30.20 -18.50
CA ASP A 307 29.48 -31.28 -18.25
C ASP A 307 29.66 -31.46 -16.73
N TRP A 308 28.77 -32.25 -16.13
CA TRP A 308 28.72 -32.48 -14.69
C TRP A 308 29.98 -33.15 -14.13
N GLU A 309 30.72 -33.92 -14.93
CA GLU A 309 31.99 -34.54 -14.51
C GLU A 309 33.11 -33.48 -14.44
N ALA A 310 33.17 -32.56 -15.40
CA ALA A 310 34.09 -31.43 -15.37
C ALA A 310 33.81 -30.47 -14.18
N ILE A 311 32.53 -30.27 -13.84
CA ILE A 311 32.16 -29.40 -12.70
C ILE A 311 32.43 -30.11 -11.36
N ALA A 312 32.16 -31.41 -11.24
CA ALA A 312 32.44 -32.18 -10.01
C ALA A 312 33.94 -32.31 -9.72
N SER A 313 34.77 -32.39 -10.77
CA SER A 313 36.24 -32.39 -10.67
C SER A 313 36.86 -31.00 -10.50
N HIS A 314 36.04 -29.94 -10.51
CA HIS A 314 36.52 -28.58 -10.35
C HIS A 314 37.07 -28.36 -8.92
N PRO A 315 38.22 -27.68 -8.73
CA PRO A 315 38.83 -27.50 -7.41
C PRO A 315 37.91 -26.88 -6.35
N TRP A 316 36.86 -26.19 -6.77
CA TRP A 316 35.91 -25.52 -5.87
C TRP A 316 35.05 -26.49 -5.05
N THR A 317 34.84 -27.72 -5.52
CA THR A 317 34.10 -28.76 -4.77
C THR A 317 34.92 -29.31 -3.60
N THR A 318 36.25 -29.32 -3.74
CA THR A 318 37.19 -29.90 -2.77
C THR A 318 37.85 -28.92 -1.81
N LEU A 319 37.66 -27.61 -2.00
CA LEU A 319 38.24 -26.57 -1.13
C LEU A 319 37.89 -26.80 0.36
N PRO A 320 38.73 -26.36 1.31
CA PRO A 320 38.36 -26.28 2.73
C PRO A 320 37.18 -25.30 2.98
N ASN A 321 36.36 -25.57 3.99
CA ASN A 321 35.16 -24.76 4.30
C ASN A 321 35.48 -23.28 4.50
N ASP A 322 36.56 -22.96 5.21
CA ASP A 322 36.96 -21.58 5.48
C ASP A 322 37.39 -20.82 4.22
N LEU A 323 38.16 -21.47 3.33
CA LEU A 323 38.59 -20.90 2.06
C LEU A 323 37.40 -20.67 1.11
N PHE A 324 36.47 -21.61 1.06
CA PHE A 324 35.27 -21.45 0.26
C PHE A 324 34.36 -20.34 0.82
N ALA A 325 34.21 -20.24 2.14
CA ALA A 325 33.48 -19.15 2.77
C ALA A 325 34.10 -17.78 2.45
N GLN A 326 35.44 -17.69 2.43
CA GLN A 326 36.15 -16.49 1.99
C GLN A 326 35.86 -16.18 0.52
N ILE A 327 35.93 -17.16 -0.40
CA ILE A 327 35.62 -16.96 -1.82
C ILE A 327 34.17 -16.49 -2.00
N LEU A 328 33.20 -17.13 -1.33
CA LEU A 328 31.81 -16.69 -1.37
C LEU A 328 31.65 -15.25 -0.86
N SER A 329 32.39 -14.85 0.17
CA SER A 329 32.37 -13.48 0.69
C SER A 329 32.86 -12.44 -0.33
N PHE A 330 33.77 -12.83 -1.23
CA PHE A 330 34.23 -11.98 -2.36
C PHE A 330 33.24 -11.95 -3.52
N LEU A 331 32.49 -13.04 -3.75
CA LEU A 331 31.48 -13.12 -4.80
C LEU A 331 30.21 -12.36 -4.43
N LEU A 332 29.93 -12.19 -3.13
CA LEU A 332 28.80 -11.40 -2.67
C LEU A 332 28.91 -9.95 -3.19
N PRO A 333 27.79 -9.37 -3.68
CA PRO A 333 27.77 -7.99 -4.11
C PRO A 333 28.20 -7.08 -2.95
N SER A 334 29.07 -6.11 -3.23
CA SER A 334 29.49 -5.13 -2.25
C SER A 334 28.27 -4.44 -1.62
N LYS A 335 28.10 -4.62 -0.30
CA LYS A 335 27.01 -4.00 0.48
C LYS A 335 26.95 -2.49 0.26
N THR A 336 28.10 -1.81 0.20
CA THR A 336 28.16 -0.36 0.00
C THR A 336 27.79 0.08 -1.42
N SER A 337 28.08 -0.76 -2.42
CA SER A 337 27.68 -0.51 -3.81
C SER A 337 26.17 -0.68 -3.97
N GLU A 338 25.62 -1.78 -3.46
CA GLU A 338 24.18 -2.05 -3.49
C GLU A 338 23.38 -1.00 -2.70
N MET A 339 23.88 -0.59 -1.53
CA MET A 339 23.30 0.51 -0.76
C MET A 339 23.18 1.80 -1.56
N ARG A 340 24.22 2.17 -2.31
CA ARG A 340 24.21 3.38 -3.15
C ARG A 340 23.20 3.28 -4.29
N LYS A 341 23.09 2.11 -4.92
CA LYS A 341 22.10 1.88 -6.00
C LYS A 341 20.67 2.08 -5.49
N VAL A 342 20.33 1.42 -4.37
CA VAL A 342 18.97 1.51 -3.80
C VAL A 342 18.69 2.88 -3.20
N ALA A 343 19.68 3.53 -2.57
CA ALA A 343 19.50 4.86 -2.00
C ALA A 343 19.00 5.87 -3.05
N SER A 344 19.42 5.77 -4.31
CA SER A 344 18.92 6.64 -5.39
C SER A 344 17.43 6.47 -5.71
N LEU A 345 16.86 5.31 -5.36
CA LEU A 345 15.45 4.99 -5.56
C LEU A 345 14.57 5.43 -4.39
N VAL A 346 15.15 5.60 -3.20
CA VAL A 346 14.42 5.86 -1.95
C VAL A 346 14.59 7.30 -1.46
N ARG A 347 15.81 7.84 -1.58
CA ARG A 347 16.17 9.14 -1.03
C ARG A 347 16.16 10.18 -2.15
N PHE A 348 15.49 11.29 -1.92
CA PHE A 348 15.81 12.67 -2.33
C PHE A 348 14.82 13.61 -1.67
#